data_AF-A0A3D1QDI2-F1
#
_entry.id   AF-A0A3D1QDI2-F1
#
_cell.length_a   1.000
_cell.length_b   1.000
_cell.length_c   1.000
_cell.angle_alpha   90.00
_cell.angle_beta   90.00
_cell.angle_gamma   90.00
#
_symmetry.space_group_name_H-M   'P 1'
#
loop_
_entity.id
_entity.type
_entity.pdbx_description
1 polymer ?
#
loop_
_entity_poly.entity_id
_entity_poly.type
_entity_poly.pdbx_seq_one_letter_code
_entity_poly.pdbx_strand_id
1 'polypeptide(L)'
;KLTFELLREAGLRLPRAIGPAVSIVGALIIGDAAVQAGLVGTPMVVVVAFTGIASFVTPSYNAGLMVRILRFGMLLLAATLGFFGIIMGLLILAARMASLSSLGQPYLSPIAPFNLAQISDILIRRPWSLNSKRPYQESMKNQARQNLPRDREES
;
A
#
# COMPACT_ATOMS: atom_id res chain seq x y z
N LYS A 1 37.89 -0.89 -5.92
CA LYS A 1 38.31 -2.31 -6.02
C LYS A 1 38.86 -2.81 -4.69
N LEU A 2 39.88 -2.17 -4.12
CA LEU A 2 40.43 -2.50 -2.78
C LEU A 2 39.37 -2.52 -1.67
N THR A 3 38.49 -1.51 -1.61
CA THR A 3 37.46 -1.41 -0.55
C THR A 3 36.44 -2.56 -0.58
N PHE A 4 36.16 -3.13 -1.77
CA PHE A 4 35.17 -4.19 -1.92
C PHE A 4 35.73 -5.56 -1.49
N GLU A 5 37.00 -5.81 -1.76
CA GLU A 5 37.72 -7.01 -1.29
C GLU A 5 37.94 -6.97 0.22
N LEU A 6 38.34 -5.81 0.77
CA LEU A 6 38.51 -5.63 2.21
C LEU A 6 37.21 -5.82 2.98
N LEU A 7 36.08 -5.31 2.45
CA LEU A 7 34.74 -5.51 3.03
C LEU A 7 34.28 -6.98 2.96
N ARG A 8 34.64 -7.71 1.90
CA ARG A 8 34.28 -9.13 1.75
C ARG A 8 35.05 -10.04 2.70
N GLU A 9 36.34 -9.79 2.90
CA GLU A 9 37.20 -10.59 3.76
C GLU A 9 36.97 -10.30 5.25
N ALA A 10 36.64 -9.04 5.60
CA ALA A 10 36.17 -8.67 6.93
C ALA A 10 34.78 -9.27 7.23
N GLY A 11 33.86 -9.25 6.27
CA GLY A 11 32.51 -9.84 6.42
C GLY A 11 32.52 -11.35 6.63
N LEU A 12 33.49 -12.08 6.06
CA LEU A 12 33.64 -13.53 6.23
C LEU A 12 34.20 -13.93 7.60
N ARG A 13 34.92 -13.04 8.29
CA ARG A 13 35.58 -13.32 9.58
C ARG A 13 34.90 -12.69 10.79
N LEU A 14 33.93 -11.81 10.58
CA LEU A 14 33.30 -11.06 11.67
C LEU A 14 31.89 -11.61 11.99
N PRO A 15 31.51 -11.68 13.28
CA PRO A 15 30.27 -12.29 13.73
C PRO A 15 29.03 -11.53 13.21
N ARG A 16 27.85 -12.18 13.28
CA ARG A 16 26.53 -11.76 12.75
C ARG A 16 26.10 -10.30 13.00
N ALA A 17 26.79 -9.55 13.85
CA ALA A 17 26.56 -8.16 14.20
C ALA A 17 26.88 -7.13 13.09
N ILE A 18 27.69 -7.46 12.08
CA ILE A 18 28.08 -6.47 11.04
C ILE A 18 27.11 -6.45 9.83
N GLY A 19 26.25 -7.46 9.67
CA GLY A 19 25.25 -7.50 8.59
C GLY A 19 24.41 -6.22 8.48
N PRO A 20 23.84 -5.71 9.59
CA PRO A 20 23.13 -4.43 9.60
C PRO A 20 24.02 -3.24 9.24
N ALA A 21 25.26 -3.18 9.76
CA ALA A 21 26.19 -2.08 9.49
C ALA A 21 26.59 -2.01 8.01
N VAL A 22 26.93 -3.15 7.39
CA VAL A 22 27.23 -3.22 5.95
C VAL A 22 26.00 -2.86 5.11
N SER A 23 24.81 -3.30 5.50
CA SER A 23 23.55 -2.96 4.81
C SER A 23 23.27 -1.46 4.81
N ILE A 24 23.45 -0.79 5.97
CA ILE A 24 23.26 0.66 6.11
C ILE A 24 24.29 1.42 5.27
N VAL A 25 25.57 1.07 5.39
CA VAL A 25 26.66 1.73 4.64
C VAL A 25 26.50 1.53 3.14
N GLY A 26 26.13 0.32 2.70
CA GLY A 26 25.88 0.00 1.30
C GLY A 26 24.71 0.81 0.72
N ALA A 27 23.59 0.90 1.44
CA ALA A 27 22.43 1.67 1.01
C ALA A 27 22.74 3.18 0.89
N LEU A 28 23.50 3.73 1.85
CA LEU A 28 23.89 5.14 1.85
C LEU A 28 24.84 5.49 0.70
N ILE A 29 25.89 4.68 0.49
CA ILE A 29 26.87 4.93 -0.58
C ILE A 29 26.23 4.80 -1.97
N ILE A 30 25.38 3.79 -2.19
CA ILE A 30 24.69 3.61 -3.47
C ILE A 30 23.70 4.75 -3.70
N GLY A 31 22.97 5.17 -2.66
CA GLY A 31 22.03 6.29 -2.73
C GLY A 31 22.72 7.61 -3.08
N ASP A 32 23.83 7.91 -2.40
CA ASP A 32 24.63 9.12 -2.65
C ASP A 32 25.25 9.11 -4.06
N ALA A 33 25.85 7.99 -4.47
CA ALA A 33 26.39 7.83 -5.82
C ALA A 33 25.31 7.99 -6.91
N ALA A 34 24.09 7.49 -6.69
CA ALA A 34 22.98 7.63 -7.64
C ALA A 34 22.52 9.09 -7.79
N VAL A 35 22.53 9.87 -6.72
CA VAL A 35 22.22 11.31 -6.76
C VAL A 35 23.32 12.08 -7.45
N GLN A 36 24.59 11.83 -7.10
CA GLN A 36 25.75 12.50 -7.71
C GLN A 36 25.89 12.19 -9.20
N ALA A 37 25.57 10.96 -9.62
CA ALA A 37 25.55 10.56 -11.03
C ALA A 37 24.37 11.16 -11.82
N GLY A 38 23.45 11.88 -11.17
CA GLY A 38 22.28 12.47 -11.82
C GLY A 38 21.22 11.44 -12.25
N LEU A 39 21.30 10.19 -11.77
CA LEU A 39 20.32 9.16 -12.10
C LEU A 39 18.96 9.43 -11.44
N VAL A 40 18.98 10.02 -10.25
CA VAL A 40 17.79 10.39 -9.47
C VAL A 40 18.03 11.70 -8.71
N GLY A 41 16.99 12.53 -8.57
CA GLY A 41 17.09 13.77 -7.80
C GLY A 41 16.93 13.55 -6.28
N THR A 42 17.55 14.42 -5.47
CA THR A 42 17.43 14.43 -3.99
C THR A 42 15.98 14.32 -3.48
N PRO A 43 15.00 15.12 -3.97
CA PRO A 43 13.62 14.99 -3.50
C PRO A 43 12.99 13.63 -3.84
N MET A 44 13.36 13.03 -4.97
CA MET A 44 12.85 11.71 -5.37
C MET A 44 13.35 10.60 -4.45
N VAL A 45 14.62 10.65 -4.04
CA VAL A 45 15.20 9.69 -3.09
C VAL A 45 14.48 9.74 -1.74
N VAL A 46 14.18 10.95 -1.23
CA VAL A 46 13.44 11.12 0.03
C VAL A 46 12.05 10.50 -0.05
N VAL A 47 11.30 10.75 -1.13
CA VAL A 47 9.95 10.18 -1.33
C VAL A 47 9.99 8.65 -1.38
N VAL A 48 10.97 8.07 -2.08
CA VAL A 48 11.12 6.61 -2.17
C VAL A 48 11.49 6.00 -0.81
N ALA A 49 12.41 6.62 -0.06
CA ALA A 49 12.79 6.16 1.28
C ALA A 49 11.61 6.19 2.26
N PHE A 50 10.85 7.29 2.28
CA PHE A 50 9.64 7.42 3.09
C PHE A 50 8.61 6.34 2.73
N THR A 51 8.36 6.13 1.44
CA THR A 51 7.44 5.08 0.96
C THR A 51 7.90 3.68 1.39
N GLY A 52 9.22 3.42 1.37
CA GLY A 52 9.78 2.15 1.84
C GLY A 52 9.55 1.91 3.32
N ILE A 53 9.75 2.93 4.16
CA ILE A 53 9.50 2.85 5.61
C ILE A 53 8.00 2.64 5.88
N ALA A 54 7.13 3.40 5.20
CA ALA A 54 5.68 3.27 5.32
C ALA A 54 5.18 1.86 4.94
N SER A 55 5.88 1.16 4.05
CA SER A 55 5.53 -0.22 3.68
C SER A 55 5.60 -1.20 4.86
N PHE A 56 6.35 -0.90 5.93
CA PHE A 56 6.41 -1.76 7.13
C PHE A 56 5.15 -1.65 8.02
N VAL A 57 4.29 -0.66 7.80
CA VAL A 57 3.01 -0.51 8.52
C VAL A 57 1.99 -1.56 8.07
N THR A 58 2.13 -2.12 6.87
CA THR A 58 1.21 -3.13 6.34
C THR A 58 1.46 -4.48 7.02
N PRO A 59 0.53 -5.01 7.85
CA PRO A 59 0.77 -6.24 8.62
C PRO A 59 0.72 -7.51 7.74
N SER A 60 0.22 -7.40 6.51
CA SER A 60 0.06 -8.53 5.59
C SER A 60 1.26 -8.67 4.63
N TYR A 61 2.14 -9.63 4.92
CA TYR A 61 3.31 -9.94 4.08
C TYR A 61 2.95 -10.23 2.62
N ASN A 62 1.92 -11.05 2.39
CA ASN A 62 1.47 -11.40 1.05
C ASN A 62 1.03 -10.17 0.25
N ALA A 63 0.30 -9.22 0.87
CA ALA A 63 -0.10 -8.00 0.18
C ALA A 63 1.10 -7.11 -0.15
N GLY A 64 2.09 -7.01 0.76
CA GLY A 64 3.33 -6.27 0.51
C GLY A 64 4.12 -6.86 -0.68
N LEU A 65 4.17 -8.18 -0.79
CA LEU A 65 4.82 -8.87 -1.91
C LEU A 65 4.08 -8.60 -3.23
N MET A 66 2.74 -8.65 -3.24
CA MET A 66 1.93 -8.31 -4.42
C MET A 66 2.16 -6.87 -4.88
N VAL A 67 2.17 -5.90 -3.96
CA VAL A 67 2.44 -4.49 -4.27
C VAL A 67 3.85 -4.31 -4.85
N ARG A 68 4.84 -5.06 -4.36
CA ARG A 68 6.21 -5.02 -4.89
C ARG A 68 6.30 -5.55 -6.32
N ILE A 69 5.66 -6.68 -6.61
CA ILE A 69 5.60 -7.22 -7.99
C ILE A 69 4.89 -6.24 -8.92
N LEU A 70 3.75 -5.70 -8.49
CA LEU A 70 2.99 -4.72 -9.26
C LEU A 70 3.83 -3.48 -9.57
N ARG A 71 4.61 -2.98 -8.59
CA ARG A 71 5.48 -1.82 -8.78
C ARG A 71 6.55 -2.07 -9.85
N PHE A 72 7.17 -3.25 -9.87
CA PHE A 72 8.13 -3.61 -10.92
C PHE A 72 7.46 -3.71 -12.29
N GLY A 73 6.24 -4.26 -12.37
CA GLY A 73 5.46 -4.27 -13.61
C GLY A 73 5.15 -2.85 -14.12
N MET A 74 4.72 -1.96 -13.23
CA MET A 74 4.47 -0.55 -13.57
C MET A 74 5.76 0.18 -14.00
N LEU A 75 6.90 -0.12 -13.38
CA LEU A 75 8.21 0.43 -13.79
C LEU A 75 8.62 -0.03 -15.18
N LEU A 76 8.38 -1.30 -15.53
CA LEU A 76 8.64 -1.82 -16.89
C LEU A 76 7.75 -1.15 -17.95
N LEU A 77 6.46 -0.96 -17.63
CA LEU A 77 5.55 -0.24 -18.51
C LEU A 77 5.96 1.24 -18.65
N ALA A 78 6.39 1.88 -17.55
CA ALA A 78 6.92 3.23 -17.58
C ALA A 78 8.23 3.34 -18.37
N ALA A 79 9.12 2.35 -18.29
CA ALA A 79 10.38 2.34 -19.01
C ALA A 79 10.21 2.16 -20.52
N THR A 80 9.19 1.40 -20.96
CA THR A 80 8.95 1.13 -22.39
C THR A 80 8.03 2.14 -23.06
N LEU A 81 6.97 2.57 -22.38
CA LEU A 81 5.91 3.43 -22.93
C LEU A 81 5.85 4.82 -22.25
N GLY A 82 6.74 5.11 -21.29
CA GLY A 82 6.73 6.37 -20.55
C GLY A 82 5.48 6.55 -19.69
N PHE A 83 5.04 7.80 -19.58
CA PHE A 83 3.83 8.17 -18.82
C PHE A 83 2.57 7.47 -19.33
N PHE A 84 2.48 7.21 -20.63
CA PHE A 84 1.36 6.48 -21.22
C PHE A 84 1.24 5.04 -20.68
N GLY A 85 2.38 4.35 -20.50
CA GLY A 85 2.42 3.02 -19.88
C GLY A 85 1.91 3.01 -18.44
N ILE A 86 2.19 4.08 -17.68
CA ILE A 86 1.68 4.23 -16.32
C ILE A 86 0.15 4.38 -16.33
N ILE A 87 -0.40 5.24 -17.19
CA ILE A 87 -1.85 5.43 -17.29
C ILE A 87 -2.55 4.12 -17.69
N MET A 88 -2.05 3.45 -18.74
CA MET A 88 -2.61 2.18 -19.20
C MET A 88 -2.54 1.10 -18.11
N GLY A 89 -1.40 0.96 -17.44
CA GLY A 89 -1.23 0.04 -16.32
C GLY A 89 -2.20 0.32 -15.17
N LEU A 90 -2.42 1.59 -14.83
CA LEU A 90 -3.38 2.01 -13.82
C LEU A 90 -4.83 1.68 -14.21
N LEU A 91 -5.21 1.91 -15.47
CA LEU A 91 -6.55 1.60 -15.96
C LEU A 91 -6.82 0.08 -15.93
N ILE A 92 -5.87 -0.72 -16.39
CA ILE A 92 -5.97 -2.19 -16.34
C ILE A 92 -6.10 -2.66 -14.89
N LEU A 93 -5.27 -2.12 -13.99
CA LEU A 93 -5.33 -2.45 -12.57
C LEU A 93 -6.70 -2.10 -11.96
N ALA A 94 -7.19 -0.88 -12.21
CA ALA A 94 -8.48 -0.42 -11.71
C ALA A 94 -9.64 -1.30 -12.22
N ALA A 95 -9.65 -1.63 -13.52
CA ALA A 95 -10.64 -2.51 -14.11
C ALA A 95 -10.62 -3.91 -13.48
N ARG A 96 -9.43 -4.48 -13.25
CA ARG A 96 -9.29 -5.78 -12.60
C ARG A 96 -9.81 -5.74 -11.17
N MET A 97 -9.42 -4.74 -10.39
CA MET A 97 -9.89 -4.61 -9.02
C MET A 97 -11.42 -4.41 -8.94
N ALA A 98 -12.03 -3.70 -9.89
CA ALA A 98 -13.48 -3.52 -9.96
C ALA A 98 -14.21 -4.84 -10.29
N SER A 99 -13.59 -5.72 -11.08
CA SER A 99 -14.13 -7.04 -11.39
C SER A 99 -13.96 -8.07 -10.26
N LEU A 100 -13.01 -7.85 -9.34
CA LEU A 100 -12.81 -8.73 -8.20
C LEU A 100 -13.86 -8.44 -7.12
N SER A 101 -14.63 -9.47 -6.76
CA SER A 101 -15.53 -9.43 -5.61
C SER A 101 -14.84 -10.04 -4.38
N SER A 102 -14.95 -9.36 -3.24
CA SER A 102 -14.54 -9.85 -1.93
C SER A 102 -15.78 -10.03 -1.07
N LEU A 103 -16.06 -11.26 -0.63
CA LEU A 103 -17.20 -11.60 0.23
C LEU A 103 -18.55 -11.04 -0.28
N GLY A 104 -18.76 -11.09 -1.61
CA GLY A 104 -19.99 -10.64 -2.27
C GLY A 104 -20.08 -9.14 -2.57
N GLN A 105 -19.04 -8.34 -2.28
CA GLN A 105 -18.99 -6.91 -2.57
C GLN A 105 -17.75 -6.59 -3.43
N PRO A 106 -17.83 -5.71 -4.45
CA PRO A 106 -16.67 -5.35 -5.26
C PRO A 106 -15.52 -4.82 -4.40
N TYR A 107 -14.27 -5.17 -4.73
CA TYR A 107 -13.09 -4.76 -3.95
C TYR A 107 -12.91 -3.23 -3.88
N LEU A 108 -13.47 -2.50 -4.85
CA LEU A 108 -13.51 -1.03 -4.88
C LEU A 108 -14.69 -0.42 -4.11
N SER A 109 -15.55 -1.20 -3.47
CA SER A 109 -16.65 -0.63 -2.72
C SER A 109 -16.12 0.18 -1.52
N PRO A 110 -16.61 1.41 -1.28
CA PRO A 110 -17.80 2.09 -1.82
C PRO A 110 -17.51 3.14 -2.92
N ILE A 111 -16.36 3.06 -3.59
CA ILE A 111 -16.02 3.91 -4.75
C ILE A 111 -16.71 3.35 -6.00
N ALA A 112 -16.74 2.03 -6.15
CA ALA A 112 -17.51 1.30 -7.15
C ALA A 112 -18.12 0.05 -6.49
N PRO A 113 -19.43 0.02 -6.19
CA PRO A 113 -20.48 1.00 -6.47
C PRO A 113 -20.39 2.24 -5.57
N PHE A 114 -20.65 3.42 -6.12
CA PHE A 114 -20.50 4.70 -5.42
C PHE A 114 -21.54 4.86 -4.30
N ASN A 115 -21.11 4.85 -3.03
CA ASN A 115 -22.00 5.05 -1.87
C ASN A 115 -21.42 6.09 -0.89
N LEU A 116 -21.91 7.33 -1.01
CA LEU A 116 -21.50 8.48 -0.19
C LEU A 116 -21.68 8.26 1.32
N ALA A 117 -22.71 7.52 1.73
CA ALA A 117 -22.97 7.26 3.15
C ALA A 117 -21.85 6.41 3.78
N GLN A 118 -21.32 5.43 3.03
CA GLN A 118 -20.26 4.53 3.49
C GLN A 118 -18.87 5.18 3.46
N ILE A 119 -18.61 6.11 2.52
CA ILE A 119 -17.33 6.84 2.45
C ILE A 119 -17.07 7.61 3.75
N SER A 120 -18.12 8.19 4.35
CA SER A 120 -18.00 8.94 5.60
C SER A 120 -17.58 8.07 6.79
N ASP A 121 -17.96 6.79 6.79
CA ASP A 121 -17.62 5.82 7.85
C ASP A 121 -16.17 5.28 7.70
N ILE A 122 -15.59 5.38 6.49
CA ILE A 122 -14.17 5.05 6.20
C ILE A 122 -13.24 6.20 6.58
N LEU A 123 -13.59 7.44 6.21
CA LEU A 123 -12.75 8.61 6.46
C LEU A 123 -12.76 9.02 7.94
N ILE A 124 -13.91 8.92 8.59
CA ILE A 124 -14.09 9.24 10.01
C ILE A 124 -14.83 8.08 10.67
N ARG A 125 -14.10 7.27 11.45
CA ARG A 125 -14.68 6.14 12.17
C ARG A 125 -15.63 6.65 13.26
N ARG A 126 -16.94 6.61 13.01
CA ARG A 126 -17.95 7.02 13.99
C ARG A 126 -17.97 6.07 15.20
N PRO A 127 -18.15 6.57 16.43
CA PRO A 127 -18.25 5.72 17.62
C PRO A 127 -19.49 4.81 17.53
N TRP A 128 -19.39 3.60 18.10
CA TRP A 128 -20.40 2.54 17.98
C TRP A 128 -21.82 2.99 18.39
N SER A 129 -21.91 3.91 19.36
CA SER A 129 -23.18 4.45 19.86
C SER A 129 -23.98 5.26 18.84
N LEU A 130 -23.35 5.79 17.78
CA LEU A 130 -24.01 6.59 16.75
C LEU A 130 -24.31 5.77 15.47
N ASN A 131 -23.98 4.48 15.46
CA ASN A 131 -24.02 3.65 14.26
C ASN A 131 -25.22 2.68 14.27
N SER A 132 -26.44 3.22 14.30
CA SER A 132 -27.70 2.46 14.37
C SER A 132 -28.11 1.77 13.06
N LYS A 133 -27.50 2.14 11.92
CA LYS A 133 -27.79 1.55 10.60
C LYS A 133 -26.69 0.60 10.16
N ARG A 134 -27.05 -0.48 9.46
CA ARG A 134 -26.08 -1.45 8.92
C ARG A 134 -25.37 -0.84 7.68
N PRO A 135 -24.10 -1.20 7.42
CA PRO A 135 -23.45 -0.91 6.14
C PRO A 135 -24.31 -1.50 5.04
N TYR A 136 -24.64 -0.69 4.04
CA TYR A 136 -25.51 -1.11 2.95
C TYR A 136 -24.87 -2.24 2.15
N GLN A 137 -25.60 -3.34 2.00
CA GLN A 137 -25.29 -4.46 1.13
C GLN A 137 -26.47 -4.64 0.17
N GLU A 138 -26.23 -4.89 -1.12
CA GLU A 138 -27.29 -4.97 -2.14
C GLU A 138 -28.39 -6.01 -1.83
N SER A 139 -28.10 -7.01 -1.00
CA SER A 139 -29.05 -8.07 -0.60
C SER A 139 -29.71 -7.85 0.78
N MET A 140 -29.50 -6.70 1.44
CA MET A 140 -30.05 -6.46 2.79
C MET A 140 -31.52 -6.00 2.77
N LYS A 141 -32.42 -6.86 3.30
CA LYS A 141 -33.82 -6.50 3.62
C LYS A 141 -33.98 -5.70 4.92
N ASN A 142 -33.08 -5.87 5.90
CA ASN A 142 -33.16 -5.21 7.22
C ASN A 142 -32.01 -4.22 7.42
N GLN A 143 -32.32 -2.93 7.45
CA GLN A 143 -31.34 -1.85 7.53
C GLN A 143 -30.99 -1.43 8.97
N ALA A 144 -31.76 -1.85 9.97
CA ALA A 144 -31.53 -1.54 11.38
C ALA A 144 -30.48 -2.47 12.02
N ARG A 145 -29.47 -1.92 12.71
CA ARG A 145 -28.51 -2.70 13.51
C ARG A 145 -29.10 -3.15 14.83
N GLN A 146 -29.85 -2.27 15.49
CA GLN A 146 -30.46 -2.46 16.81
C GLN A 146 -31.88 -1.89 16.78
N ASN A 147 -32.85 -2.58 17.40
CA ASN A 147 -34.12 -1.96 17.75
C ASN A 147 -33.82 -0.90 18.80
N LEU A 148 -34.09 0.37 18.51
CA LEU A 148 -33.82 1.42 19.48
C LEU A 148 -34.79 1.25 20.67
N PRO A 149 -34.40 1.60 21.91
CA PRO A 149 -35.29 1.50 23.08
C PRO A 149 -36.62 2.23 22.91
N ARG A 150 -36.67 3.27 22.05
CA ARG A 150 -37.88 4.02 21.71
C ARG A 150 -38.96 3.19 21.04
N ASP A 151 -38.62 2.08 20.39
CA ASP A 151 -39.59 1.23 19.68
C ASP A 151 -40.35 0.28 20.64
N ARG A 152 -39.93 0.19 21.93
CA ARG A 152 -40.62 -0.62 22.95
C ARG A 152 -41.71 0.12 23.72
N GLU A 153 -41.81 1.44 23.59
CA GLU A 153 -42.83 2.24 24.30
C GLU A 153 -44.13 2.39 23.51
N GLU A 154 -44.15 1.98 22.23
CA GLU A 154 -45.33 2.09 21.34
C GLU A 154 -45.96 0.72 20.96
N SER A 155 -45.62 -0.38 21.65
CA SER A 155 -46.21 -1.72 21.42
C SER A 155 -46.98 -2.27 22.62
#